data_AF-A0A9E0B711-F1
#
_entry.id   AF-A0A9E0B711-F1
#
_cell.length_a   1.000
_cell.length_b   1.000
_cell.length_c   1.000
_cell.angle_alpha   90.00
_cell.angle_beta   90.00
_cell.angle_gamma   90.00
#
_symmetry.space_group_name_H-M   'P 1'
#
loop_
_entity.id
_entity.type
_entity.pdbx_description
1 polymer ?
#
loop_
_entity_poly.entity_id
_entity_poly.type
_entity_poly.pdbx_seq_one_letter_code
_entity_poly.pdbx_strand_id
1 'polypeptide(L)'
;MKPLYSLQSSTFKFHYFLITLFFTIVTFTATAQHNVHVELSEQYEEPKNSTVFDVVGYDDGGFVFSRYNRKGIYNLEISLEKYNNALKFLTLRDYEYEIDGEEVEYNSPFYFNDKLYFLATTQVKKTKNTNVYYHEVDANTLNTNRDPVLLKSIQELDNGSVALASYAISRDQQTLAFYGLPGYIKKGMALAGIPIRFSSNKDETKGSISVFGDNMVKKWELDFTLPYQEKLYSITDVDIDNNGNFYFMGLLYNEKAKS
;
A
#
# COMPACT_ATOMS: atom_id res chain seq x y z
N MET A 1 -64.20 -44.33 -12.54
CA MET A 1 -62.93 -44.04 -11.84
C MET A 1 -62.99 -42.59 -11.34
N LYS A 2 -63.01 -42.38 -10.02
CA LYS A 2 -62.91 -41.04 -9.42
C LYS A 2 -61.49 -40.85 -8.89
N PRO A 3 -60.79 -39.75 -9.19
CA PRO A 3 -59.42 -39.55 -8.72
C PRO A 3 -59.44 -39.28 -7.21
N LEU A 4 -58.56 -39.98 -6.47
CA LEU A 4 -58.19 -39.61 -5.12
C LEU A 4 -57.38 -38.30 -5.19
N TYR A 5 -58.01 -37.18 -4.89
CA TYR A 5 -57.28 -35.98 -4.51
C TYR A 5 -56.78 -36.18 -3.09
N SER A 6 -55.47 -36.40 -2.96
CA SER A 6 -54.81 -36.45 -1.67
C SER A 6 -55.00 -35.10 -0.97
N LEU A 7 -55.52 -35.15 0.25
CA LEU A 7 -55.57 -34.03 1.18
C LEU A 7 -54.11 -33.69 1.56
N GLN A 8 -53.41 -32.95 0.71
CA GLN A 8 -52.18 -32.29 1.13
C GLN A 8 -52.57 -31.30 2.24
N SER A 9 -52.05 -31.61 3.43
CA SER A 9 -52.49 -31.05 4.71
C SER A 9 -52.33 -29.54 4.77
N SER A 10 -53.29 -28.88 5.39
CA SER A 10 -53.29 -27.44 5.68
C SER A 10 -51.98 -26.95 6.34
N THR A 11 -51.25 -27.86 6.99
CA THR A 11 -49.94 -27.61 7.60
C THR A 11 -48.88 -27.20 6.58
N PHE A 12 -48.84 -27.74 5.36
CA PHE A 12 -47.85 -27.35 4.35
C PHE A 12 -48.04 -25.91 3.89
N LYS A 13 -49.29 -25.49 3.68
CA LYS A 13 -49.61 -24.11 3.28
C LYS A 13 -49.23 -23.09 4.35
N PHE A 14 -49.37 -23.46 5.63
CA PHE A 14 -48.96 -22.62 6.75
C PHE A 14 -47.43 -22.46 6.86
N HIS A 15 -46.65 -23.52 6.58
CA HIS A 15 -45.18 -23.44 6.56
C HIS A 15 -44.66 -22.55 5.43
N TYR A 16 -45.21 -22.67 4.22
CA TYR A 16 -44.85 -21.76 3.13
C TYR A 16 -45.21 -20.31 3.43
N PHE A 17 -46.38 -20.07 4.03
CA PHE A 17 -46.77 -18.73 4.47
C PHE A 17 -45.78 -18.15 5.49
N LEU A 18 -45.36 -18.93 6.49
CA LEU A 18 -44.37 -18.48 7.48
C LEU A 18 -43.00 -18.22 6.87
N ILE A 19 -42.53 -19.06 5.94
CA ILE A 19 -41.25 -18.87 5.25
C ILE A 19 -41.31 -17.60 4.40
N THR A 20 -42.37 -17.40 3.62
CA THR A 20 -42.54 -16.18 2.83
C THR A 20 -42.62 -14.96 3.73
N LEU A 21 -43.37 -15.02 4.84
CA LEU A 21 -43.45 -13.91 5.80
C LEU A 21 -42.09 -13.58 6.41
N PHE A 22 -41.29 -14.59 6.77
CA PHE A 22 -39.95 -14.40 7.30
C PHE A 22 -39.03 -13.74 6.27
N PHE A 23 -39.02 -14.21 5.02
CA PHE A 23 -38.23 -13.58 3.96
C PHE A 23 -38.66 -12.14 3.68
N THR A 24 -39.95 -11.85 3.70
CA THR A 24 -40.46 -10.48 3.52
C THR A 24 -39.97 -9.56 4.63
N ILE A 25 -40.02 -9.99 5.89
CA ILE A 25 -39.53 -9.20 7.04
C ILE A 25 -38.03 -8.92 6.92
N VAL A 26 -37.22 -9.93 6.54
CA VAL A 26 -35.77 -9.77 6.35
C VAL A 26 -35.47 -8.77 5.21
N THR A 27 -36.21 -8.82 4.11
CA THR A 27 -36.05 -7.84 3.02
C THR A 27 -36.41 -6.42 3.44
N PHE A 28 -37.46 -6.23 4.26
CA PHE A 28 -37.82 -4.91 4.77
C PHE A 28 -36.78 -4.34 5.75
N THR A 29 -36.14 -5.20 6.57
CA THR A 29 -35.04 -4.76 7.44
C THR A 29 -33.77 -4.42 6.67
N ALA A 30 -33.51 -5.07 5.54
CA ALA A 30 -32.37 -4.75 4.67
C ALA A 30 -32.59 -3.44 3.87
N THR A 31 -33.84 -3.06 3.62
CA THR A 31 -34.21 -1.79 2.97
C THR A 31 -34.50 -0.65 3.93
N ALA A 32 -34.31 -0.84 5.24
CA ALA A 32 -34.26 0.28 6.16
C ALA A 32 -33.03 1.11 5.77
N GLN A 33 -33.25 2.09 4.89
CA GLN A 33 -32.28 3.12 4.55
C GLN A 33 -31.79 3.67 5.87
N HIS A 34 -30.57 3.29 6.26
CA HIS A 34 -29.83 4.06 7.22
C HIS A 34 -29.76 5.45 6.59
N ASN A 35 -30.50 6.39 7.17
CA ASN A 35 -30.29 7.81 6.88
C ASN A 35 -28.87 8.10 7.35
N VAL A 36 -27.90 7.91 6.46
CA VAL A 36 -26.52 8.23 6.72
C VAL A 36 -26.47 9.74 6.74
N HIS A 37 -26.36 10.29 7.95
CA HIS A 37 -26.06 11.70 8.10
C HIS A 37 -24.61 11.90 7.67
N VAL A 38 -24.41 12.49 6.49
CA VAL A 38 -23.08 12.85 6.00
C VAL A 38 -22.80 14.26 6.50
N GLU A 39 -21.91 14.37 7.48
CA GLU A 39 -21.34 15.64 7.88
C GLU A 39 -20.14 15.92 6.98
N LEU A 40 -20.22 16.98 6.18
CA LEU A 40 -19.09 17.48 5.42
C LEU A 40 -18.25 18.38 6.33
N SER A 41 -16.92 18.24 6.25
CA SER A 41 -16.01 19.16 6.92
C SER A 41 -16.10 20.55 6.27
N GLU A 42 -15.46 21.53 6.93
CA GLU A 42 -15.12 22.78 6.27
C GLU A 42 -14.28 22.49 5.00
N GLN A 43 -14.40 23.39 4.02
CA GLN A 43 -13.60 23.29 2.80
C GLN A 43 -12.11 23.39 3.16
N TYR A 44 -11.36 22.38 2.74
CA TYR A 44 -9.92 22.36 2.93
C TYR A 44 -9.22 23.23 1.87
N GLU A 45 -8.48 24.25 2.30
CA GLU A 45 -7.61 25.03 1.42
C GLU A 45 -6.20 24.43 1.40
N GLU A 46 -5.84 23.85 0.27
CA GLU A 46 -4.53 23.22 0.08
C GLU A 46 -3.40 24.26 0.01
N PRO A 47 -2.36 24.15 0.85
CA PRO A 47 -1.23 25.07 0.79
C PRO A 47 -0.50 25.00 -0.54
N LYS A 48 -0.01 26.15 -1.00
CA LYS A 48 0.74 26.26 -2.25
C LYS A 48 1.93 25.30 -2.27
N ASN A 49 2.16 24.67 -3.43
CA ASN A 49 3.26 23.72 -3.65
C ASN A 49 3.21 22.45 -2.80
N SER A 50 2.04 22.10 -2.28
CA SER A 50 1.85 20.83 -1.57
C SER A 50 0.63 20.12 -2.11
N THR A 51 0.57 18.81 -1.91
CA THR A 51 -0.69 18.09 -2.06
C THR A 51 -0.90 17.00 -1.04
N VAL A 52 -2.11 16.93 -0.49
CA VAL A 52 -2.54 15.80 0.34
C VAL A 52 -2.81 14.61 -0.58
N PHE A 53 -2.13 13.50 -0.35
CA PHE A 53 -2.11 12.39 -1.29
C PHE A 53 -2.96 11.20 -0.83
N ASP A 54 -2.87 10.82 0.44
CA ASP A 54 -3.52 9.60 0.93
C ASP A 54 -3.74 9.63 2.44
N VAL A 55 -4.74 8.87 2.92
CA VAL A 55 -4.90 8.55 4.35
C VAL A 55 -4.04 7.34 4.65
N VAL A 56 -3.03 7.51 5.50
CA VAL A 56 -1.99 6.48 5.72
C VAL A 56 -2.03 5.87 7.11
N GLY A 57 -2.95 6.31 7.96
CA GLY A 57 -3.18 5.72 9.27
C GLY A 57 -4.32 6.38 10.01
N TYR A 58 -4.71 5.77 11.12
CA TYR A 58 -5.71 6.31 12.04
C TYR A 58 -5.46 5.79 13.46
N ASP A 59 -6.07 6.46 14.42
CA ASP A 59 -6.21 6.04 15.82
C ASP A 59 -7.53 6.60 16.37
N ASP A 60 -7.81 6.39 17.66
CA ASP A 60 -9.00 6.90 18.33
C ASP A 60 -9.14 8.44 18.26
N GLY A 61 -8.02 9.14 18.10
CA GLY A 61 -7.93 10.60 18.00
C GLY A 61 -8.20 11.14 16.59
N GLY A 62 -8.11 10.31 15.54
CA GLY A 62 -8.47 10.66 14.18
C GLY A 62 -7.50 10.13 13.13
N PHE A 63 -7.38 10.85 12.01
CA PHE A 63 -6.76 10.37 10.77
C PHE A 63 -5.39 10.98 10.54
N VAL A 64 -4.47 10.19 10.00
CA VAL A 64 -3.16 10.65 9.54
C VAL A 64 -3.13 10.64 8.01
N PHE A 65 -2.81 11.79 7.44
CA PHE A 65 -2.68 11.99 6.01
C PHE A 65 -1.22 12.14 5.62
N SER A 66 -0.88 11.61 4.45
CA SER A 66 0.40 11.88 3.80
C SER A 66 0.28 13.07 2.86
N ARG A 67 1.31 13.90 2.87
CA ARG A 67 1.44 15.07 2.01
C ARG A 67 2.75 15.03 1.26
N TYR A 68 2.70 15.38 -0.02
CA TYR A 68 3.90 15.72 -0.78
C TYR A 68 4.08 17.23 -0.81
N ASN A 69 5.26 17.68 -0.40
CA ASN A 69 5.71 19.06 -0.53
C ASN A 69 6.69 19.16 -1.69
N ARG A 70 6.42 20.05 -2.64
CA ARG A 70 7.28 20.25 -3.80
C ARG A 70 8.41 21.23 -3.45
N LYS A 71 9.64 20.72 -3.44
CA LYS A 71 10.86 21.52 -3.27
C LYS A 71 11.59 21.65 -4.61
N GLY A 72 11.26 22.69 -5.36
CA GLY A 72 11.80 22.88 -6.72
C GLY A 72 11.12 22.00 -7.77
N ILE A 73 11.76 21.80 -8.92
CA ILE A 73 11.07 21.20 -10.08
C ILE A 73 10.87 19.68 -9.93
N TYR A 74 11.81 18.97 -9.30
CA TYR A 74 11.87 17.51 -9.29
C TYR A 74 11.88 16.85 -7.90
N ASN A 75 12.01 17.61 -6.80
CA ASN A 75 12.09 17.01 -5.47
C ASN A 75 10.73 17.09 -4.77
N LEU A 76 10.29 15.96 -4.25
CA LEU A 76 9.11 15.82 -3.42
C LEU A 76 9.56 15.36 -2.04
N GLU A 77 9.23 16.12 -1.01
CA GLU A 77 9.40 15.74 0.39
C GLU A 77 8.07 15.22 0.92
N ILE A 78 8.12 14.25 1.82
CA ILE A 78 6.91 13.71 2.47
C ILE A 78 6.78 14.30 3.86
N SER A 79 5.55 14.71 4.16
CA SER A 79 5.13 15.14 5.49
C SER A 79 3.89 14.37 5.91
N LEU A 80 3.66 14.29 7.21
CA LEU A 80 2.43 13.73 7.78
C LEU A 80 1.60 14.82 8.43
N GLU A 81 0.28 14.70 8.30
CA GLU A 81 -0.68 15.60 8.90
C GLU A 81 -1.68 14.82 9.73
N LYS A 82 -1.97 15.29 10.94
CA LYS A 82 -2.98 14.71 11.81
C LYS A 82 -4.24 15.57 11.76
N TYR A 83 -5.37 14.90 11.63
CA TYR A 83 -6.69 15.48 11.75
C TYR A 83 -7.47 14.73 12.83
N ASN A 84 -8.39 15.43 13.50
CA ASN A 84 -9.31 14.77 14.41
C ASN A 84 -10.45 14.03 13.65
N ASN A 85 -11.33 13.37 14.39
CA ASN A 85 -12.50 12.67 13.83
C ASN A 85 -13.48 13.57 13.05
N ALA A 86 -13.43 14.89 13.27
CA ALA A 86 -14.22 15.88 12.53
C ALA A 86 -13.44 16.49 11.34
N LEU A 87 -12.32 15.87 10.95
CA LEU A 87 -11.40 16.35 9.91
C LEU A 87 -10.87 17.77 10.16
N LYS A 88 -10.76 18.17 11.42
CA LYS A 88 -10.07 19.40 11.81
C LYS A 88 -8.59 19.13 11.95
N PHE A 89 -7.77 19.91 11.24
CA PHE A 89 -6.31 19.85 11.32
C PHE A 89 -5.83 20.02 12.77
N LEU A 90 -4.89 19.17 13.19
CA LEU A 90 -4.27 19.18 14.51
C LEU A 90 -2.79 19.53 14.43
N THR A 91 -2.03 18.82 13.61
CA THR A 91 -0.57 19.00 13.51
C THR A 91 -0.03 18.54 12.17
N LEU A 92 1.14 19.04 11.79
CA LEU A 92 1.92 18.61 10.64
C LEU A 92 3.35 18.32 11.10
N ARG A 93 3.96 17.30 10.51
CA ARG A 93 5.37 16.96 10.72
C ARG A 93 6.08 16.73 9.39
N ASP A 94 7.16 17.47 9.21
CA ASP A 94 8.15 17.23 8.16
C ASP A 94 9.23 16.28 8.68
N TYR A 95 9.81 15.49 7.78
CA TYR A 95 10.84 14.50 8.11
C TYR A 95 12.11 14.78 7.32
N GLU A 96 13.15 15.20 8.03
CA GLU A 96 14.53 15.25 7.55
C GLU A 96 15.36 14.34 8.47
N TYR A 97 16.08 13.37 7.90
CA TYR A 97 16.84 12.41 8.68
C TYR A 97 18.13 12.03 7.96
N GLU A 98 19.14 11.69 8.75
CA GLU A 98 20.38 11.08 8.30
C GLU A 98 20.60 9.79 9.08
N ILE A 99 21.08 8.74 8.41
CA ILE A 99 21.52 7.50 9.04
C ILE A 99 22.98 7.30 8.65
N ASP A 100 23.86 7.22 9.63
CA ASP A 100 25.31 7.05 9.43
C ASP A 100 25.94 8.11 8.50
N GLY A 101 25.38 9.33 8.49
CA GLY A 101 25.82 10.45 7.66
C GLY A 101 25.37 10.38 6.19
N GLU A 102 24.50 9.43 5.84
CA GLU A 102 23.82 9.39 4.55
C GLU A 102 22.40 9.94 4.69
N GLU A 103 21.99 10.77 3.73
CA GLU A 103 20.64 11.33 3.65
C GLU A 103 19.60 10.23 3.48
N VAL A 104 18.52 10.31 4.26
CA VAL A 104 17.40 9.38 4.20
C VAL A 104 16.32 9.92 3.28
N GLU A 105 16.00 9.16 2.24
CA GLU A 105 14.79 9.38 1.46
C GLU A 105 13.64 8.60 2.11
N TYR A 106 12.71 9.32 2.76
CA TYR A 106 11.44 8.73 3.15
C TYR A 106 10.55 8.55 1.93
N ASN A 107 10.12 7.31 1.75
CA ASN A 107 9.17 6.91 0.72
C ASN A 107 7.75 6.88 1.33
N SER A 108 6.82 6.20 0.66
CA SER A 108 5.42 6.15 1.05
C SER A 108 5.24 5.60 2.47
N PRO A 109 4.55 6.34 3.37
CA PRO A 109 4.13 5.80 4.65
C PRO A 109 3.10 4.70 4.44
N PHE A 110 2.97 3.83 5.45
CA PHE A 110 2.05 2.69 5.40
C PHE A 110 1.56 2.32 6.80
N TYR A 111 0.33 1.84 6.86
CA TYR A 111 -0.28 1.31 8.08
C TYR A 111 -0.22 -0.20 8.08
N PHE A 112 0.27 -0.80 9.16
CA PHE A 112 0.41 -2.25 9.30
C PHE A 112 0.31 -2.65 10.76
N ASN A 113 -0.52 -3.65 11.10
CA ASN A 113 -0.72 -4.11 12.48
C ASN A 113 -0.95 -2.97 13.48
N ASP A 114 -1.92 -2.10 13.17
CA ASP A 114 -2.34 -0.96 13.99
C ASP A 114 -1.23 0.07 14.29
N LYS A 115 -0.20 0.09 13.43
CA LYS A 115 0.94 1.00 13.55
C LYS A 115 1.25 1.67 12.23
N LEU A 116 1.71 2.91 12.34
CA LEU A 116 2.15 3.72 11.22
C LEU A 116 3.66 3.57 11.05
N TYR A 117 4.08 3.41 9.80
CA TYR A 117 5.49 3.26 9.44
C TYR A 117 5.84 4.13 8.24
N PHE A 118 7.11 4.47 8.12
CA PHE A 118 7.73 4.85 6.86
C PHE A 118 8.57 3.71 6.32
N LEU A 119 8.57 3.57 4.99
CA LEU A 119 9.66 2.96 4.27
C LEU A 119 10.72 4.04 4.00
N ALA A 120 11.97 3.77 4.33
CA ALA A 120 13.06 4.73 4.18
C ALA A 120 14.23 4.09 3.43
N THR A 121 14.97 4.88 2.65
CA THR A 121 16.13 4.40 1.91
C THR A 121 17.33 5.33 2.07
N THR A 122 18.52 4.76 2.20
CA THR A 122 19.79 5.50 2.09
C THR A 122 20.64 4.89 0.99
N GLN A 123 21.41 5.74 0.29
CA GLN A 123 22.37 5.29 -0.71
C GLN A 123 23.78 5.41 -0.14
N VAL A 124 24.43 4.28 0.13
CA VAL A 124 25.80 4.23 0.63
C VAL A 124 26.75 4.38 -0.54
N LYS A 125 27.24 5.61 -0.78
CA LYS A 125 28.04 5.96 -1.97
C LYS A 125 29.31 5.12 -2.12
N LYS A 126 29.93 4.78 -0.98
CA LYS A 126 31.20 4.02 -0.93
C LYS A 126 31.03 2.59 -1.44
N THR A 127 29.93 1.92 -1.08
CA THR A 127 29.67 0.52 -1.42
C THR A 127 28.73 0.37 -2.60
N LYS A 128 28.08 1.47 -3.04
CA LYS A 128 27.01 1.48 -4.05
C LYS A 128 25.87 0.53 -3.64
N ASN A 129 25.51 0.59 -2.36
CA ASN A 129 24.37 -0.15 -1.85
C ASN A 129 23.24 0.82 -1.50
N THR A 130 22.02 0.45 -1.85
CA THR A 130 20.84 1.05 -1.25
C THR A 130 20.46 0.24 -0.02
N ASN A 131 20.42 0.87 1.14
CA ASN A 131 19.87 0.28 2.34
C ASN A 131 18.39 0.67 2.45
N VAL A 132 17.55 -0.32 2.74
CA VAL A 132 16.11 -0.17 2.94
C VAL A 132 15.82 -0.37 4.41
N TYR A 133 15.08 0.56 5.00
CA TYR A 133 14.70 0.58 6.40
C TYR A 133 13.19 0.71 6.54
N TYR A 134 12.65 0.29 7.67
CA TYR A 134 11.40 0.84 8.15
C TYR A 134 11.62 1.72 9.38
N HIS A 135 10.72 2.66 9.59
CA HIS A 135 10.75 3.57 10.72
C HIS A 135 9.34 3.69 11.31
N GLU A 136 9.16 3.32 12.57
CA GLU A 136 7.86 3.41 13.24
C GLU A 136 7.54 4.87 13.61
N VAL A 137 6.32 5.29 13.33
CA VAL A 137 5.79 6.63 13.62
C VAL A 137 4.65 6.50 14.62
N ASP A 138 4.69 7.34 15.65
CA ASP A 138 3.56 7.51 16.56
C ASP A 138 2.43 8.26 15.86
N ALA A 139 1.28 7.62 15.68
CA ALA A 139 0.14 8.23 14.96
C ALA A 139 -0.49 9.44 15.69
N ASN A 140 -0.26 9.60 17.00
CA ASN A 140 -0.78 10.73 17.76
C ASN A 140 0.13 11.97 17.64
N THR A 141 1.44 11.76 17.78
CA THR A 141 2.42 12.85 17.83
C THR A 141 3.12 13.10 16.51
N LEU A 142 3.03 12.15 15.56
CA LEU A 142 3.79 12.09 14.32
C LEU A 142 5.31 12.10 14.53
N ASN A 143 5.79 11.75 15.72
CA ASN A 143 7.23 11.57 15.92
C ASN A 143 7.62 10.13 15.62
N THR A 144 8.85 9.93 15.20
CA THR A 144 9.42 8.60 15.10
C THR A 144 9.90 8.15 16.47
N ASN A 145 9.53 6.92 16.85
CA ASN A 145 9.68 6.48 18.24
C ASN A 145 11.05 5.86 18.57
N ARG A 146 11.83 5.47 17.55
CA ARG A 146 13.08 4.67 17.67
C ARG A 146 13.94 4.85 16.43
N ASP A 147 15.21 4.44 16.49
CA ASP A 147 16.05 4.40 15.30
C ASP A 147 15.45 3.51 14.18
N PRO A 148 15.64 3.88 12.89
CA PRO A 148 15.23 3.07 11.76
C PRO A 148 15.82 1.66 11.80
N VAL A 149 15.03 0.66 11.43
CA VAL A 149 15.46 -0.74 11.39
C VAL A 149 15.80 -1.13 9.96
N LEU A 150 17.04 -1.59 9.76
CA LEU A 150 17.50 -2.08 8.46
C LEU A 150 16.75 -3.36 8.08
N LEU A 151 16.03 -3.32 6.97
CA LEU A 151 15.36 -4.48 6.38
C LEU A 151 16.30 -5.25 5.47
N LYS A 152 16.98 -4.54 4.56
CA LYS A 152 17.81 -5.15 3.53
C LYS A 152 18.82 -4.15 2.97
N SER A 153 19.99 -4.65 2.58
CA SER A 153 20.95 -3.91 1.75
C SER A 153 20.92 -4.50 0.35
N ILE A 154 20.73 -3.67 -0.66
CA ILE A 154 20.62 -4.06 -2.06
C ILE A 154 21.79 -3.42 -2.81
N GLN A 155 22.57 -4.22 -3.52
CA GLN A 155 23.63 -3.70 -4.38
C GLN A 155 23.02 -3.01 -5.60
N GLU A 156 23.41 -1.75 -5.85
CA GLU A 156 22.94 -1.00 -7.00
C GLU A 156 23.54 -1.57 -8.30
N LEU A 157 22.66 -1.90 -9.24
CA LEU A 157 23.03 -2.43 -10.55
C LEU A 157 23.06 -1.27 -11.57
N ASP A 158 24.23 -0.67 -11.77
CA ASP A 158 24.56 0.37 -12.77
C ASP A 158 23.59 1.58 -12.90
N ASN A 159 24.15 2.78 -12.81
CA ASN A 159 23.45 4.07 -12.99
C ASN A 159 22.27 4.33 -12.03
N GLY A 160 22.42 4.02 -10.74
CA GLY A 160 21.47 4.48 -9.72
C GLY A 160 20.05 3.92 -9.90
N SER A 161 19.93 2.79 -10.61
CA SER A 161 18.69 2.02 -10.73
C SER A 161 18.45 1.36 -9.37
N VAL A 162 17.99 2.14 -8.39
CA VAL A 162 17.45 1.61 -7.13
C VAL A 162 16.41 0.59 -7.56
N ALA A 163 16.61 -0.69 -7.22
CA ALA A 163 15.53 -1.66 -7.25
C ALA A 163 14.46 -1.07 -6.33
N LEU A 164 13.44 -0.45 -6.93
CA LEU A 164 12.49 0.39 -6.21
C LEU A 164 11.87 -0.45 -5.11
N ALA A 165 12.31 -0.19 -3.87
CA ALA A 165 11.76 -0.83 -2.70
C ALA A 165 10.33 -0.34 -2.57
N SER A 166 9.39 -1.25 -2.80
CA SER A 166 7.97 -1.02 -2.60
C SER A 166 7.43 -2.10 -1.68
N TYR A 167 6.15 -2.02 -1.38
CA TYR A 167 5.52 -2.92 -0.45
C TYR A 167 4.12 -3.33 -0.90
N ALA A 168 3.69 -4.50 -0.45
CA ALA A 168 2.33 -4.99 -0.57
C ALA A 168 1.85 -5.49 0.79
N ILE A 169 0.60 -5.21 1.14
CA ILE A 169 -0.01 -5.61 2.42
C ILE A 169 -1.17 -6.56 2.11
N SER A 170 -1.26 -7.66 2.85
CA SER A 170 -2.36 -8.62 2.72
C SER A 170 -3.68 -7.98 3.11
N ARG A 171 -4.78 -8.58 2.64
CA ARG A 171 -6.13 -8.02 2.87
C ARG A 171 -6.50 -7.88 4.34
N ASP A 172 -6.04 -8.80 5.18
CA ASP A 172 -6.22 -8.76 6.64
C ASP A 172 -5.22 -7.85 7.37
N GLN A 173 -4.30 -7.23 6.63
CA GLN A 173 -3.24 -6.36 7.13
C GLN A 173 -2.29 -7.02 8.13
N GLN A 174 -2.22 -8.36 8.15
CA GLN A 174 -1.35 -9.14 9.05
C GLN A 174 -0.04 -9.56 8.38
N THR A 175 0.04 -9.48 7.05
CA THR A 175 1.23 -9.85 6.28
C THR A 175 1.67 -8.71 5.37
N LEU A 176 2.98 -8.46 5.34
CA LEU A 176 3.62 -7.40 4.58
C LEU A 176 4.76 -8.00 3.75
N ALA A 177 4.82 -7.68 2.46
CA ALA A 177 5.99 -7.93 1.64
C ALA A 177 6.69 -6.62 1.33
N PHE A 178 8.00 -6.56 1.55
CA PHE A 178 8.86 -5.62 0.86
C PHE A 178 9.49 -6.29 -0.35
N TYR A 179 9.53 -5.57 -1.46
CA TYR A 179 10.09 -6.11 -2.68
C TYR A 179 10.90 -5.06 -3.43
N GLY A 180 12.02 -5.51 -3.99
CA GLY A 180 12.80 -4.79 -4.97
C GLY A 180 12.64 -5.51 -6.29
N LEU A 181 11.77 -4.99 -7.16
CA LEU A 181 11.46 -5.61 -8.43
C LEU A 181 12.03 -4.79 -9.60
N PRO A 182 12.61 -5.45 -10.60
CA PRO A 182 13.17 -4.80 -11.77
C PRO A 182 12.04 -4.20 -12.62
N GLY A 183 12.22 -2.96 -13.06
CA GLY A 183 11.28 -2.31 -13.94
C GLY A 183 9.94 -1.89 -13.30
N TYR A 184 9.78 -2.04 -11.98
CA TYR A 184 8.60 -1.50 -11.28
C TYR A 184 8.59 0.03 -11.36
N ILE A 185 7.44 0.63 -11.67
CA ILE A 185 7.31 2.08 -11.82
C ILE A 185 6.96 2.70 -10.46
N LYS A 186 7.78 3.62 -9.93
CA LYS A 186 7.45 4.36 -8.71
C LYS A 186 6.18 5.19 -8.98
N LYS A 187 5.14 5.00 -8.16
CA LYS A 187 3.88 5.78 -8.21
C LYS A 187 4.14 7.30 -8.24
N GLY A 188 5.19 7.78 -7.56
CA GLY A 188 5.63 9.19 -7.58
C GLY A 188 6.13 9.73 -8.93
N MET A 189 6.81 8.91 -9.76
CA MET A 189 7.24 9.33 -11.10
C MET A 189 6.07 9.30 -12.10
N ALA A 190 5.11 8.39 -11.89
CA ALA A 190 3.83 8.40 -12.61
C ALA A 190 2.99 9.65 -12.29
N LEU A 191 2.97 10.09 -11.03
CA LEU A 191 2.30 11.33 -10.61
C LEU A 191 2.93 12.59 -11.25
N ALA A 192 4.22 12.55 -11.56
CA ALA A 192 4.93 13.63 -12.25
C ALA A 192 4.86 13.53 -13.79
N GLY A 193 4.20 12.49 -14.35
CA GLY A 193 4.11 12.27 -15.80
C GLY A 193 5.47 11.96 -16.47
N ILE A 194 6.48 11.53 -15.70
CA ILE A 194 7.82 11.29 -16.22
C ILE A 194 7.91 9.81 -16.66
N PRO A 195 8.15 9.54 -17.96
CA PRO A 195 8.36 8.17 -18.42
C PRO A 195 9.67 7.64 -17.82
N ILE A 196 9.57 6.61 -16.99
CA ILE A 196 10.74 5.97 -16.41
C ILE A 196 11.47 5.20 -17.52
N ARG A 197 12.76 5.50 -17.69
CA ARG A 197 13.60 4.86 -18.71
C ARG A 197 14.21 3.57 -18.14
N PHE A 198 13.83 2.43 -18.72
CA PHE A 198 14.55 1.18 -18.54
C PHE A 198 15.95 1.33 -19.15
N SER A 199 16.96 1.46 -18.28
CA SER A 199 18.33 1.83 -18.66
C SER A 199 19.22 0.61 -18.96
N SER A 200 18.85 -0.55 -18.45
CA SER A 200 19.72 -1.73 -18.43
C SER A 200 19.50 -2.66 -19.62
N ASN A 201 20.59 -3.00 -20.32
CA ASN A 201 20.62 -4.03 -21.37
C ASN A 201 20.93 -5.42 -20.79
N LYS A 202 20.72 -5.65 -19.50
CA LYS A 202 21.06 -6.94 -18.86
C LYS A 202 20.15 -8.05 -19.38
N ASP A 203 20.76 -9.21 -19.58
CA ASP A 203 20.10 -10.40 -20.10
C ASP A 203 19.19 -11.08 -19.07
N GLU A 204 19.40 -10.78 -17.80
CA GLU A 204 18.69 -11.34 -16.66
C GLU A 204 18.05 -10.25 -15.82
N THR A 205 16.87 -10.56 -15.29
CA THR A 205 16.03 -9.67 -14.50
C THR A 205 16.07 -10.13 -13.05
N LYS A 206 16.73 -9.39 -12.17
CA LYS A 206 16.92 -9.79 -10.76
C LYS A 206 15.92 -9.10 -9.85
N GLY A 207 15.35 -9.84 -8.90
CA GLY A 207 14.41 -9.32 -7.92
C GLY A 207 14.68 -9.87 -6.53
N SER A 208 14.09 -9.22 -5.54
CA SER A 208 14.12 -9.67 -4.16
C SER A 208 12.80 -9.41 -3.46
N ILE A 209 12.43 -10.32 -2.55
CA ILE A 209 11.23 -10.24 -1.72
C ILE A 209 11.62 -10.60 -0.29
N SER A 210 11.08 -9.87 0.68
CA SER A 210 11.12 -10.19 2.09
C SER A 210 9.71 -10.06 2.66
N VAL A 211 9.21 -11.12 3.30
CA VAL A 211 7.85 -11.16 3.86
C VAL A 211 7.89 -11.16 5.38
N PHE A 212 7.00 -10.39 5.98
CA PHE A 212 6.90 -10.11 7.40
C PHE A 212 5.47 -10.39 7.88
N GLY A 213 5.34 -10.82 9.13
CA GLY A 213 4.08 -10.95 9.85
C GLY A 213 3.96 -9.93 10.97
N ASP A 214 3.26 -10.36 12.02
CA ASP A 214 3.05 -9.65 13.28
C ASP A 214 4.33 -8.96 13.77
N ASN A 215 4.21 -7.69 14.14
CA ASN A 215 5.31 -6.87 14.68
C ASN A 215 6.57 -6.86 13.80
N MET A 216 6.42 -6.93 12.47
CA MET A 216 7.55 -6.92 11.52
C MET A 216 8.49 -8.12 11.70
N VAL A 217 7.99 -9.26 12.19
CA VAL A 217 8.78 -10.49 12.26
C VAL A 217 8.90 -11.11 10.87
N LYS A 218 10.14 -11.27 10.38
CA LYS A 218 10.41 -11.87 9.07
C LYS A 218 9.92 -13.32 9.03
N LYS A 219 9.03 -13.64 8.09
CA LYS A 219 8.55 -15.00 7.80
C LYS A 219 9.50 -15.72 6.85
N TRP A 220 9.84 -15.10 5.73
CA TRP A 220 10.74 -15.65 4.72
C TRP A 220 11.33 -14.55 3.83
N GLU A 221 12.37 -14.88 3.08
CA GLU A 221 12.95 -14.01 2.05
C GLU A 221 13.39 -14.84 0.84
N LEU A 222 13.38 -14.21 -0.34
CA LEU A 222 13.78 -14.82 -1.58
C LEU A 222 14.47 -13.79 -2.48
N ASP A 223 15.68 -14.10 -2.90
CA ASP A 223 16.30 -13.47 -4.06
C ASP A 223 16.09 -14.38 -5.27
N PHE A 224 15.71 -13.82 -6.40
CA PHE A 224 15.41 -14.58 -7.59
C PHE A 224 15.89 -13.89 -8.86
N THR A 225 16.07 -14.69 -9.90
CA THR A 225 16.42 -14.24 -11.25
C THR A 225 15.39 -14.78 -12.22
N LEU A 226 14.79 -13.88 -13.01
CA LEU A 226 13.92 -14.24 -14.12
C LEU A 226 14.73 -14.35 -15.41
N PRO A 227 14.41 -15.32 -16.29
CA PRO A 227 15.11 -15.56 -17.54
C PRO A 227 14.66 -14.58 -18.66
N TYR A 228 14.48 -13.30 -18.32
CA TYR A 228 14.05 -12.25 -19.24
C TYR A 228 15.01 -11.07 -19.20
N GLN A 229 15.21 -10.43 -20.35
CA GLN A 229 15.99 -9.20 -20.42
C GLN A 229 15.24 -8.04 -19.76
N GLU A 230 15.89 -7.25 -18.92
CA GLU A 230 15.22 -6.18 -18.15
C GLU A 230 14.51 -5.15 -19.05
N LYS A 231 15.07 -4.85 -20.22
CA LYS A 231 14.47 -3.92 -21.18
C LYS A 231 13.21 -4.44 -21.89
N LEU A 232 12.94 -5.74 -21.78
CA LEU A 232 11.82 -6.43 -22.42
C LEU A 232 10.79 -6.92 -21.40
N TYR A 233 10.98 -6.64 -20.11
CA TYR A 233 10.11 -7.13 -19.06
C TYR A 233 9.67 -5.98 -18.15
N SER A 234 8.40 -5.94 -17.81
CA SER A 234 7.85 -4.97 -16.86
C SER A 234 6.92 -5.67 -15.88
N ILE A 235 6.89 -5.20 -14.64
CA ILE A 235 5.96 -5.68 -13.63
C ILE A 235 4.86 -4.64 -13.49
N THR A 236 3.63 -5.06 -13.75
CA THR A 236 2.46 -4.18 -13.77
C THR A 236 1.68 -4.20 -12.47
N ASP A 237 1.76 -5.32 -11.73
CA ASP A 237 0.99 -5.49 -10.52
C ASP A 237 1.69 -6.46 -9.55
N VAL A 238 1.41 -6.29 -8.27
CA VAL A 238 1.97 -7.07 -7.17
C VAL A 238 0.91 -7.24 -6.09
N ASP A 239 0.78 -8.46 -5.56
CA ASP A 239 -0.13 -8.76 -4.46
C ASP A 239 0.48 -9.79 -3.50
N ILE A 240 -0.05 -9.83 -2.27
CA ILE A 240 0.30 -10.82 -1.25
C ILE A 240 -0.97 -11.32 -0.56
N ASP A 241 -1.11 -12.63 -0.45
CA ASP A 241 -2.23 -13.20 0.31
C ASP A 241 -1.96 -13.26 1.81
N ASN A 242 -3.00 -13.60 2.59
CA ASN A 242 -2.92 -13.68 4.04
C ASN A 242 -1.95 -14.76 4.56
N ASN A 243 -1.61 -15.76 3.72
CA ASN A 243 -0.62 -16.78 4.07
C ASN A 243 0.82 -16.31 3.77
N GLY A 244 0.96 -15.15 3.13
CA GLY A 244 2.24 -14.59 2.71
C GLY A 244 2.78 -15.19 1.43
N ASN A 245 1.92 -15.74 0.57
CA ASN A 245 2.32 -16.05 -0.79
C ASN A 245 2.36 -14.76 -1.60
N PHE A 246 3.47 -14.55 -2.31
CA PHE A 246 3.71 -13.35 -3.10
C PHE A 246 3.42 -13.60 -4.57
N TYR A 247 2.66 -12.71 -5.20
CA TYR A 247 2.28 -12.78 -6.60
C TYR A 247 2.69 -11.48 -7.30
N PHE A 248 3.16 -11.60 -8.54
CA PHE A 248 3.37 -10.44 -9.39
C PHE A 248 2.96 -10.77 -10.82
N MET A 249 2.45 -9.75 -11.51
CA MET A 249 2.07 -9.83 -12.91
C MET A 249 3.13 -9.15 -13.77
N GLY A 250 3.69 -9.90 -14.70
CA GLY A 250 4.70 -9.43 -15.64
C GLY A 250 4.16 -9.29 -17.06
N LEU A 251 4.63 -8.28 -17.79
CA LEU A 251 4.48 -8.14 -19.22
C LEU A 251 5.84 -8.37 -19.90
N LEU A 252 5.87 -9.27 -20.87
CA LEU A 252 7.03 -9.54 -21.72
C LEU A 252 6.80 -8.92 -23.11
N TYR A 253 7.73 -8.09 -23.54
CA TYR A 253 7.68 -7.40 -24.83
C TYR A 253 8.58 -8.09 -25.85
N ASN A 254 8.12 -8.19 -27.10
CA ASN A 254 8.92 -8.71 -28.22
C ASN A 254 10.02 -7.74 -28.66
N GLU A 255 9.80 -6.45 -28.43
CA GLU A 255 10.73 -5.37 -28.73
C GLU A 255 10.81 -4.45 -27.50
N LYS A 256 11.86 -3.63 -27.41
CA LYS A 256 11.95 -2.64 -26.33
C LYS A 256 10.68 -1.79 -26.34
N ALA A 257 9.98 -1.72 -25.20
CA ALA A 257 8.77 -0.93 -25.08
C ALA A 257 9.05 0.50 -25.56
N LYS A 258 8.26 0.97 -26.54
CA LYS A 258 8.31 2.36 -27.00
C LYS A 258 7.73 3.22 -25.89
N SER A 259 8.56 4.13 -25.38
CA SER A 259 8.19 5.17 -24.41
C SER A 259 7.21 6.15 -25.01
#